data_AF-A0A1V5WBK7-F1
#
_entry.id   AF-A0A1V5WBK7-F1
#
_cell.length_a   1.000
_cell.length_b   1.000
_cell.length_c   1.000
_cell.angle_alpha   90.00
_cell.angle_beta   90.00
_cell.angle_gamma   90.00
#
_symmetry.space_group_name_H-M   'P 1'
#
loop_
_entity.id
_entity.type
_entity.pdbx_description
1 polymer ?
#
loop_
_entity_poly.entity_id
_entity_poly.type
_entity_poly.pdbx_seq_one_letter_code
_entity_poly.pdbx_strand_id
1 'polypeptide(L)' 'MNPQIGQTWFRVAISITLVSLVLLFFQQPGTAEFIVTALALGVGVIMTALIILIVRKSQ' A
#
# COMPACT_ATOMS: atom_id res chain seq x y z
N MET A 1 -4.14 21.72 5.54
CA MET A 1 -3.79 20.70 4.52
C MET A 1 -5.02 20.48 3.67
N ASN A 2 -4.96 20.58 2.33
CA ASN A 2 -6.14 20.38 1.48
C ASN A 2 -6.64 18.93 1.68
N PRO A 3 -7.80 18.68 2.30
CA PRO A 3 -8.24 17.32 2.68
C PRO A 3 -8.41 16.41 1.46
N GLN A 4 -8.62 16.99 0.28
CA GLN A 4 -8.67 16.28 -1.01
C GLN A 4 -7.34 15.61 -1.37
N ILE A 5 -6.19 16.23 -1.04
CA ILE A 5 -4.86 15.66 -1.32
C ILE A 5 -4.64 14.42 -0.45
N GLY A 6 -4.96 14.49 0.85
CA GLY A 6 -4.84 13.36 1.77
C GLY A 6 -5.72 12.17 1.39
N GLN A 7 -6.98 12.42 1.03
CA GLN A 7 -7.89 11.35 0.56
C GLN A 7 -7.43 10.71 -0.75
N THR A 8 -6.91 11.50 -1.70
CA THR A 8 -6.42 10.98 -2.97
C THR A 8 -5.23 10.06 -2.76
N TRP A 9 -4.25 10.49 -1.95
CA TRP A 9 -3.09 9.66 -1.60
C TRP A 9 -3.46 8.40 -0.83
N PHE A 10 -4.44 8.47 0.07
CA PHE A 10 -4.94 7.29 0.79
C PHE A 10 -5.59 6.27 -0.15
N ARG A 11 -6.43 6.72 -1.09
CA ARG A 11 -7.03 5.83 -2.09
C ARG A 11 -5.98 5.20 -2.99
N VAL A 12 -4.95 5.95 -3.41
CA VAL A 12 -3.84 5.42 -4.21
C VAL A 12 -3.06 4.37 -3.43
N ALA A 13 -2.70 4.64 -2.16
CA ALA A 13 -1.97 3.70 -1.32
C ALA A 13 -2.74 2.39 -1.08
N ILE A 14 -4.06 2.48 -0.82
CA ILE A 14 -4.93 1.31 -0.70
C ILE A 14 -5.00 0.52 -2.00
N SER A 15 -5.19 1.19 -3.14
CA SER A 15 -5.27 0.53 -4.45
C SER A 15 -3.99 -0.23 -4.76
N ILE A 16 -2.82 0.37 -4.53
CA ILE A 16 -1.52 -0.28 -4.75
C ILE A 16 -1.36 -1.49 -3.83
N THR A 17 -1.76 -1.36 -2.56
CA THR A 17 -1.67 -2.45 -1.58
C THR A 17 -2.57 -3.62 -1.96
N LEU A 18 -3.82 -3.34 -2.35
CA LEU A 18 -4.78 -4.38 -2.76
C LEU A 18 -4.35 -5.09 -4.03
N VAL A 19 -3.90 -4.35 -5.05
CA VAL A 19 -3.42 -4.95 -6.31
C VAL A 19 -2.18 -5.80 -6.08
N SER A 20 -1.23 -5.31 -5.25
CA SER A 20 -0.04 -6.09 -4.88
C SER A 20 -0.40 -7.37 -4.11
N LEU A 21 -1.44 -7.33 -3.27
CA LEU A 21 -1.93 -8.49 -2.53
C LEU A 21 -2.52 -9.56 -3.45
N VAL A 22 -3.30 -9.13 -4.44
CA VAL A 22 -3.88 -10.05 -5.45
C VAL A 22 -2.77 -10.66 -6.32
N LEU A 23 -1.79 -9.86 -6.74
CA LEU A 23 -0.68 -10.33 -7.57
C LEU A 23 0.19 -11.38 -6.88
N LEU A 24 0.38 -11.28 -5.55
CA LEU A 24 1.10 -12.30 -4.79
C LEU A 24 0.46 -13.69 -4.85
N PHE A 25 -0.88 -13.78 -4.91
CA PHE A 25 -1.57 -15.06 -5.03
C PHE A 25 -1.44 -15.68 -6.42
N PHE A 26 -1.16 -14.88 -7.45
CA PHE A 26 -0.97 -15.35 -8.82
C PHE A 26 0.50 -15.63 -9.18
N GLN A 27 1.45 -15.13 -8.39
CA GLN A 27 2.87 -15.35 -8.64
C GLN A 27 3.37 -16.65 -8.04
N GLN A 28 4.21 -17.35 -8.81
CA GLN A 28 4.81 -18.61 -8.39
C GLN A 28 5.85 -18.34 -7.30
N PRO A 29 5.74 -19.01 -6.13
CA PRO A 29 6.71 -18.85 -5.06
C PRO A 29 8.09 -19.36 -5.51
N GLY A 30 9.12 -18.53 -5.31
CA GLY A 30 10.51 -18.84 -5.69
C GLY A 30 11.06 -18.01 -6.86
N THR A 31 10.25 -17.16 -7.49
CA THR A 31 10.71 -16.23 -8.53
C THR A 31 11.11 -14.88 -7.93
N ALA A 32 11.99 -14.15 -8.63
CA ALA A 32 12.34 -12.77 -8.27
C ALA A 32 11.10 -11.87 -8.22
N GLU A 33 10.11 -12.14 -9.07
CA GLU A 33 8.86 -11.39 -9.13
C GLU A 33 8.06 -11.51 -7.84
N PHE A 34 7.97 -12.70 -7.23
CA PHE A 34 7.29 -12.91 -5.95
C PHE A 34 7.92 -12.07 -4.83
N ILE A 35 9.25 -12.01 -4.78
CA ILE A 35 9.98 -11.23 -3.78
C ILE A 35 9.72 -9.73 -3.96
N VAL A 36 9.78 -9.24 -5.21
CA VAL A 36 9.53 -7.83 -5.51
C VAL A 36 8.09 -7.44 -5.17
N THR A 37 7.11 -8.28 -5.50
CA THR A 37 5.70 -8.03 -5.17
C THR A 37 5.46 -8.07 -3.66
N ALA A 38 6.13 -8.98 -2.92
CA ALA A 38 6.07 -9.02 -1.46
C ALA A 38 6.63 -7.74 -0.82
N LEU A 39 7.77 -7.25 -1.32
CA LEU A 39 8.38 -6.01 -0.87
C LEU A 39 7.50 -4.79 -1.19
N ALA A 40 6.95 -4.73 -2.40
CA ALA A 40 6.03 -3.67 -2.82
C ALA A 40 4.78 -3.64 -1.93
N LEU A 41 4.24 -4.81 -1.59
CA LEU A 41 3.12 -4.94 -0.66
C LEU A 41 3.49 -4.43 0.73
N GLY A 42 4.65 -4.82 1.25
CA GLY A 42 5.15 -4.33 2.54
C GLY A 42 5.27 -2.80 2.57
N VAL A 43 5.82 -2.20 1.51
CA VAL A 43 5.91 -0.74 1.38
C VAL A 43 4.51 -0.10 1.33
N GLY A 44 3.57 -0.67 0.56
CA GLY A 44 2.19 -0.20 0.48
C GLY A 44 1.47 -0.22 1.83
N VAL A 45 1.65 -1.29 2.61
CA VAL A 45 1.11 -1.41 3.97
C VAL A 45 1.72 -0.37 4.90
N ILE A 46 3.04 -0.18 4.89
CA ILE A 46 3.72 0.83 5.72
C ILE A 46 3.22 2.24 5.36
N MET A 47 3.15 2.57 4.07
CA MET A 47 2.62 3.85 3.59
C MET A 47 1.18 4.08 4.06
N THR A 48 0.33 3.06 3.91
CA THR A 48 -1.07 3.13 4.36
C THR A 48 -1.16 3.32 5.87
N ALA A 49 -0.37 2.58 6.65
CA ALA A 49 -0.31 2.71 8.10
C ALA A 49 0.17 4.09 8.55
N LEU A 50 1.19 4.66 7.88
CA LEU A 50 1.68 6.02 8.15
C LEU A 50 0.61 7.07 7.87
N ILE A 51 -0.11 6.96 6.75
CA ILE A 51 -1.22 7.88 6.44
C ILE A 51 -2.31 7.78 7.51
N ILE A 52 -2.69 6.57 7.91
CA ILE A 52 -3.67 6.35 8.99
C ILE A 52 -3.21 6.98 10.29
N LEU A 53 -1.94 6.81 10.67
CA LEU A 53 -1.38 7.40 11.88
C LEU A 53 -1.36 8.92 11.83
N ILE A 54 -0.97 9.52 10.71
CA ILE A 54 -0.97 10.97 10.50
C ILE A 54 -2.41 11.52 10.60
N VAL A 55 -3.37 10.85 9.94
CA VAL A 55 -4.78 11.24 9.99
C VAL A 55 -5.34 11.12 11.41
N ARG A 56 -5.07 10.01 12.12
CA ARG A 56 -5.49 9.82 13.52
C ARG A 56 -4.88 10.84 14.47
N LYS A 57 -3.64 11.29 14.23
CA LYS A 57 -2.96 12.26 15.08
C LYS A 57 -3.30 13.72 14.74
N SER A 58 -3.85 13.95 13.54
CA SER A 58 -4.32 15.25 13.07
C SER A 58 -5.81 15.49 13.36
N GLN A 59 -6.52 14.48 13.83
CA GLN A 59 -7.83 14.57 14.48
C GLN A 59 -7.63 14.89 15.97
#